data_AF-A0A8T6RXC2-F1
#
_entry.id   AF-A0A8T6RXC2-F1
#
_cell.length_a   1.000
_cell.length_b   1.000
_cell.length_c   1.000
_cell.angle_alpha   90.00
_cell.angle_beta   90.00
_cell.angle_gamma   90.00
#
_symmetry.space_group_name_H-M   'P 1'
#
loop_
_entity.id
_entity.type
_entity.pdbx_description
1 polymer ?
#
loop_
_entity_poly.entity_id
_entity_poly.type
_entity_poly.pdbx_seq_one_letter_code
_entity_poly.pdbx_strand_id
1 'polypeptide(L)'
;PDGAADYRLSQWVGVRRLRTDEFRGMLEDNTIIQLARDLKEAFPKPVIVVEGGPLAPEGREDARKVWGVIASIQSDWEVAVINTKDATQTADVLVALLLREAALAKVG
;
A
#
# COMPACT_ATOMS: atom_id res chain seq x y z
N PRO A 1 -8.57 13.46 3.79
CA PRO A 1 -7.65 14.33 4.58
C PRO A 1 -6.20 14.07 4.15
N ASP A 2 -5.40 15.12 3.93
CA ASP A 2 -4.05 15.02 3.38
C ASP A 2 -3.06 14.18 4.21
N GLY A 3 -3.40 13.82 5.47
CA GLY A 3 -2.61 12.94 6.33
C GLY A 3 -2.74 11.44 6.07
N ALA A 4 -3.48 11.02 5.04
CA ALA A 4 -3.69 9.61 4.71
C ALA A 4 -2.53 8.95 3.93
N ALA A 5 -1.65 9.74 3.31
CA ALA A 5 -0.46 9.26 2.59
C ALA A 5 0.81 9.91 3.16
N ASP A 6 1.91 9.16 3.20
CA ASP A 6 3.22 9.68 3.63
C ASP A 6 3.98 10.30 2.45
N TYR A 7 3.72 9.82 1.22
CA TYR A 7 4.31 10.35 -0.01
C TYR A 7 3.23 10.68 -1.02
N ARG A 8 3.20 11.91 -1.51
CA ARG A 8 2.40 12.32 -2.66
C ARG A 8 3.30 12.40 -3.89
N LEU A 9 3.20 11.42 -4.78
CA LEU A 9 4.03 11.38 -5.99
C LEU A 9 3.43 12.24 -7.12
N SER A 10 2.11 12.34 -7.17
CA SER A 10 1.37 13.21 -8.10
C SER A 10 0.01 13.59 -7.53
N GLN A 11 -0.81 14.31 -8.29
CA GLN A 11 -2.23 14.52 -7.95
C GLN A 11 -3.04 13.21 -8.02
N TRP A 12 -2.51 12.16 -8.67
CA TRP A 12 -3.17 10.87 -8.85
C TRP A 12 -2.68 9.81 -7.86
N VAL A 13 -1.38 9.82 -7.53
CA VAL A 13 -0.71 8.76 -6.76
C VAL A 13 -0.30 9.25 -5.38
N GLY A 14 -0.93 8.66 -4.37
CA GLY A 14 -0.55 8.79 -2.96
C GLY A 14 -0.08 7.44 -2.42
N VAL A 15 1.01 7.45 -1.65
CA VAL A 15 1.63 6.25 -1.08
C VAL A 15 1.63 6.34 0.44
N ARG A 16 1.10 5.31 1.08
CA ARG A 16 1.24 5.05 2.53
C ARG A 16 2.33 4.02 2.74
N ARG A 17 3.30 4.29 3.61
CA ARG A 17 4.31 3.33 4.05
C ARG A 17 3.93 2.83 5.44
N LEU A 18 3.89 1.51 5.59
CA LEU A 18 3.71 0.83 6.87
C LEU A 18 4.88 -0.11 7.10
N ARG A 19 5.30 -0.29 8.34
CA ARG A 19 6.13 -1.43 8.70
C ARG A 19 5.29 -2.71 8.75
N THR A 20 5.92 -3.87 8.56
CA THR A 20 5.20 -5.15 8.59
C THR A 20 4.45 -5.40 9.90
N ASP A 21 4.99 -4.99 11.04
CA ASP A 21 4.36 -5.08 12.35
C ASP A 21 3.16 -4.14 12.49
N GLU A 22 3.27 -2.89 12.02
CA GLU A 22 2.13 -1.96 11.95
C GLU A 22 1.01 -2.52 11.07
N PHE A 23 1.35 -3.03 9.88
CA PHE A 23 0.38 -3.62 8.96
C PHE A 23 -0.33 -4.83 9.59
N ARG A 24 0.39 -5.70 10.29
CA ARG A 24 -0.20 -6.85 11.00
C ARG A 24 -1.11 -6.42 12.15
N GLY A 25 -0.72 -5.44 12.95
CA GLY A 25 -1.60 -4.90 13.99
C GLY A 25 -2.89 -4.33 13.41
N MET A 26 -2.82 -3.61 12.29
CA MET A 26 -4.00 -3.08 11.62
C MET A 26 -4.92 -4.14 11.01
N LEU A 27 -4.37 -5.31 10.65
CA LEU A 27 -5.17 -6.46 10.21
C LEU A 27 -5.97 -7.06 11.36
N GLU A 28 -5.37 -7.16 12.55
CA GLU A 28 -6.04 -7.66 13.76
C GLU A 28 -7.20 -6.74 14.17
N ASP A 29 -6.98 -5.42 14.11
CA ASP A 29 -7.98 -4.42 14.49
C ASP A 29 -8.95 -4.06 13.35
N ASN A 30 -8.82 -4.67 12.16
CA ASN A 30 -9.57 -4.35 10.93
C ASN A 30 -9.48 -2.86 10.48
N THR A 31 -8.54 -2.09 11.01
CA THR A 31 -8.38 -0.66 10.69
C THR A 31 -7.73 -0.43 9.33
N ILE A 32 -7.07 -1.46 8.76
CA ILE A 32 -6.45 -1.37 7.44
C ILE A 32 -7.45 -1.09 6.31
N ILE A 33 -8.69 -1.56 6.45
CA ILE A 33 -9.75 -1.31 5.47
C ILE A 33 -10.15 0.17 5.47
N GLN A 34 -10.25 0.79 6.65
CA GLN A 34 -10.53 2.23 6.76
C GLN A 34 -9.39 3.05 6.15
N LEU A 35 -8.13 2.67 6.39
CA LEU A 35 -6.97 3.31 5.74
C LEU A 35 -7.04 3.19 4.21
N ALA A 36 -7.36 2.00 3.68
CA ALA A 36 -7.49 1.78 2.25
C ALA A 36 -8.59 2.66 1.63
N ARG A 37 -9.75 2.75 2.30
CA ARG A 37 -10.84 3.64 1.90
C ARG A 37 -10.42 5.11 1.90
N ASP A 38 -9.80 5.59 2.99
CA ASP A 38 -9.36 6.97 3.11
C ASP A 38 -8.33 7.34 2.03
N LEU A 39 -7.43 6.41 1.71
CA LEU A 39 -6.47 6.56 0.62
C LEU A 39 -7.15 6.63 -0.75
N LYS A 40 -8.15 5.77 -1.01
CA LYS A 40 -8.89 5.75 -2.27
C LYS A 40 -9.75 6.99 -2.46
N GLU A 41 -10.33 7.52 -1.39
CA GLU A 41 -11.06 8.79 -1.41
C GLU A 41 -10.12 9.98 -1.69
N ALA A 42 -8.88 9.93 -1.21
CA ALA A 42 -7.90 11.01 -1.39
C ALA A 42 -7.10 10.94 -2.71
N PHE A 43 -6.87 9.74 -3.24
CA PHE A 43 -6.02 9.50 -4.40
C PHE A 43 -6.67 8.51 -5.37
N PRO A 44 -6.76 8.85 -6.67
CA PRO A 44 -7.26 7.93 -7.69
C PRO A 44 -6.46 6.64 -7.86
N LYS A 45 -5.14 6.68 -7.60
CA LYS A 45 -4.20 5.56 -7.72
C LYS A 45 -3.42 5.36 -6.41
N PRO A 46 -4.07 4.93 -5.32
CA PRO A 46 -3.43 4.79 -4.02
C PRO A 46 -2.55 3.53 -3.96
N VAL A 47 -1.46 3.62 -3.19
CA VAL A 47 -0.54 2.49 -2.96
C VAL A 47 -0.20 2.38 -1.48
N ILE A 48 -0.25 1.18 -0.93
CA ILE A 48 0.31 0.83 0.37
C ILE A 48 1.62 0.08 0.12
N VAL A 49 2.72 0.61 0.66
CA VAL A 49 4.02 -0.08 0.71
C VAL A 49 4.21 -0.62 2.11
N VAL A 50 4.36 -1.93 2.24
CA VAL A 50 4.64 -2.61 3.51
C VAL A 50 6.10 -3.00 3.56
N GLU A 51 6.87 -2.34 4.42
CA GLU A 51 8.31 -2.48 4.54
C GLU A 51 8.70 -3.41 5.69
N GLY A 52 9.53 -4.41 5.38
CA GLY A 52 10.14 -5.32 6.33
C GLY A 52 9.93 -6.78 5.96
N GLY A 53 9.58 -7.58 6.96
CA GLY A 53 9.40 -9.02 6.84
C GLY A 53 8.16 -9.43 6.03
N PRO A 54 7.90 -10.74 5.94
CA PRO A 54 6.79 -11.29 5.15
C PRO A 54 5.44 -10.75 5.63
N LEU A 55 4.51 -10.49 4.71
CA LEU A 55 3.18 -9.98 5.07
C LEU A 55 2.40 -10.95 5.97
N ALA A 56 2.42 -12.23 5.62
CA ALA A 56 1.73 -13.28 6.34
C ALA A 56 2.66 -14.03 7.32
N PRO A 57 2.15 -14.48 8.49
CA PRO A 57 2.88 -15.32 9.41
C PRO A 57 3.07 -16.75 8.86
N GLU A 58 3.96 -17.51 9.50
CA GLU A 58 4.14 -18.93 9.22
C GLU A 58 2.93 -19.71 9.76
N GLY A 59 2.16 -20.33 8.87
CA GLY A 59 0.94 -21.08 9.23
C GLY A 59 -0.19 -20.86 8.22
N ARG A 60 -0.80 -21.95 7.73
CA ARG A 60 -1.73 -21.89 6.59
C ARG A 60 -3.03 -21.12 6.89
N GLU A 61 -3.58 -21.24 8.10
CA GLU A 61 -4.85 -20.61 8.45
C GLU A 61 -4.72 -19.11 8.67
N ASP A 62 -3.70 -18.68 9.43
CA ASP A 62 -3.47 -17.26 9.67
C ASP A 62 -2.98 -16.53 8.42
N ALA A 63 -2.19 -17.20 7.57
CA ALA A 63 -1.84 -16.65 6.26
C ALA A 63 -3.08 -16.41 5.38
N ARG A 64 -4.09 -17.30 5.39
CA ARG A 64 -5.32 -17.10 4.60
C ARG A 64 -6.09 -15.85 5.01
N LYS A 65 -6.13 -15.53 6.31
CA LYS A 65 -6.79 -14.31 6.81
C LYS A 65 -6.09 -13.07 6.25
N VAL A 66 -4.75 -13.04 6.35
CA VAL A 66 -3.92 -11.94 5.79
C VAL A 66 -4.15 -11.78 4.29
N TRP A 67 -4.08 -12.88 3.54
CA TRP A 67 -4.29 -12.84 2.09
C TRP A 67 -5.72 -12.47 1.70
N GLY A 68 -6.72 -12.87 2.47
CA GLY A 68 -8.11 -12.48 2.24
C GLY A 68 -8.32 -10.98 2.38
N VAL A 69 -7.71 -10.36 3.39
CA VAL A 69 -7.78 -8.90 3.56
C VAL A 69 -7.00 -8.19 2.46
N ILE A 70 -5.79 -8.64 2.12
CA ILE A 70 -5.02 -8.06 1.01
C ILE A 70 -5.79 -8.15 -0.30
N ALA A 71 -6.44 -9.29 -0.56
CA ALA A 71 -7.28 -9.46 -1.74
C ALA A 71 -8.40 -8.43 -1.76
N SER A 72 -9.14 -8.24 -0.65
CA SER A 72 -10.20 -7.22 -0.55
C SER A 72 -9.65 -5.79 -0.74
N ILE A 73 -8.50 -5.45 -0.16
CA ILE A 73 -7.85 -4.14 -0.37
C ILE A 73 -7.57 -3.89 -1.85
N GLN A 74 -7.07 -4.91 -2.56
CA GLN A 74 -6.71 -4.79 -3.98
C GLN A 74 -7.92 -4.85 -4.92
N SER A 75 -8.90 -5.71 -4.65
CA SER A 75 -10.06 -5.93 -5.53
C SER A 75 -11.21 -4.97 -5.27
N ASP A 76 -11.54 -4.74 -4.00
CA ASP A 76 -12.77 -4.04 -3.64
C ASP A 76 -12.50 -2.54 -3.49
N TRP A 77 -11.33 -2.19 -2.95
CA TRP A 77 -10.92 -0.80 -2.72
C TRP A 77 -9.95 -0.27 -3.78
N GLU A 78 -9.51 -1.13 -4.70
CA GLU A 78 -8.57 -0.80 -5.78
C GLU A 78 -7.29 -0.10 -5.25
N VAL A 79 -6.79 -0.55 -4.10
CA VAL A 79 -5.54 -0.04 -3.50
C VAL A 79 -4.43 -1.06 -3.72
N ALA A 80 -3.35 -0.64 -4.38
CA ALA A 80 -2.21 -1.52 -4.59
C ALA A 80 -1.48 -1.79 -3.27
N VAL A 81 -0.96 -3.01 -3.09
CA VAL A 81 -0.16 -3.39 -1.92
C VAL A 81 1.16 -3.95 -2.43
N ILE A 82 2.28 -3.35 -2.02
CA ILE A 82 3.64 -3.74 -2.42
C ILE A 82 4.44 -4.05 -1.15
N ASN A 83 5.05 -5.23 -1.08
CA ASN A 83 5.95 -5.57 0.01
C ASN A 83 7.40 -5.26 -0.38
N THR A 84 8.13 -4.60 0.51
CA THR A 84 9.56 -4.31 0.37
C THR A 84 10.29 -4.84 1.60
N LYS A 85 11.55 -5.25 1.44
CA LYS A 85 12.36 -5.83 2.51
C LYS A 85 12.95 -4.79 3.45
N ASP A 86 13.22 -3.59 2.94
CA ASP A 86 13.89 -2.50 3.64
C ASP A 86 13.61 -1.14 2.98
N ALA A 87 14.09 -0.08 3.63
CA ALA A 87 13.92 1.30 3.17
C ALA A 87 14.58 1.60 1.81
N THR A 88 15.65 0.88 1.45
CA THR A 88 16.30 1.06 0.15
C THR A 88 15.38 0.56 -0.95
N GLN A 89 14.80 -0.64 -0.78
CA GLN A 89 13.83 -1.16 -1.73
C GLN A 89 12.53 -0.34 -1.75
N THR A 90 12.10 0.21 -0.61
CA THR A 90 10.99 1.18 -0.57
C THR A 90 11.30 2.41 -1.44
N ALA A 91 12.49 2.99 -1.33
CA ALA A 91 12.91 4.12 -2.15
C ALA A 91 12.91 3.76 -3.65
N ASP A 92 13.43 2.59 -4.02
CA ASP A 92 13.41 2.10 -5.41
C ASP A 92 11.99 1.99 -5.97
N VAL A 93 11.04 1.47 -5.18
CA VAL A 93 9.61 1.40 -5.55
C VAL A 93 9.02 2.79 -5.75
N LEU A 94 9.28 3.74 -4.85
CA LEU A 94 8.78 5.12 -4.97
C LEU A 94 9.32 5.80 -6.24
N VAL A 95 10.61 5.63 -6.55
CA VAL A 95 11.23 6.14 -7.77
C VAL A 95 10.60 5.52 -9.01
N ALA A 96 10.40 4.20 -9.03
CA ALA A 96 9.77 3.50 -10.14
C ALA A 96 8.33 3.99 -10.41
N LEU A 97 7.54 4.19 -9.35
CA LEU A 97 6.18 4.75 -9.45
C LEU A 97 6.20 6.16 -10.02
N LEU A 98 7.11 7.03 -9.53
CA LEU A 98 7.25 8.40 -10.02
C LEU A 98 7.63 8.46 -11.50
N LEU A 99 8.63 7.65 -11.92
CA LEU A 99 9.06 7.59 -13.31
C LEU A 99 7.93 7.08 -14.23
N ARG A 100 7.14 6.11 -13.77
CA ARG A 100 5.99 5.59 -14.52
C ARG A 100 4.92 6.66 -14.74
N GLU A 101 4.60 7.44 -13.71
CA GLU A 101 3.65 8.56 -13.80
C GLU A 101 4.16 9.65 -14.74
N ALA A 102 5.44 10.02 -14.64
CA ALA A 102 6.05 11.01 -15.53
C ALA A 102 6.04 10.57 -17.01
N ALA A 103 6.24 9.28 -17.27
CA ALA A 103 6.16 8.74 -18.63
C ALA A 103 4.73 8.80 -19.19
N LEU A 104 3.69 8.51 -18.38
CA LEU A 104 2.29 8.64 -18.80
C LEU A 104 1.91 10.08 -19.14
N ALA A 105 2.39 11.05 -18.37
CA ALA A 105 2.13 12.47 -18.60
C ALA A 105 2.72 13.02 -19.91
N LYS A 106 3.68 12.32 -20.53
CA LYS A 106 4.28 12.70 -21.82
C LYS A 106 3.55 12.13 -23.04
N VAL A 107 2.59 11.23 -22.82
CA VAL A 107 1.88 10.50 -23.88
C VAL A 107 0.43 10.98 -24.05
N GLY A 108 -0.09 11.76 -23.10
CA GLY A 108 -1.37 12.47 -23.22
C GLY A 108 -1.17 13.93 -23.60
#